data_AF-A0A3M1IXH7-F1
#
_entry.id   AF-A0A3M1IXH7-F1
#
_cell.length_a   1.000
_cell.length_b   1.000
_cell.length_c   1.000
_cell.angle_alpha   90.00
_cell.angle_beta   90.00
_cell.angle_gamma   90.00
#
_symmetry.space_group_name_H-M   'P 1'
#
loop_
_entity.id
_entity.type
_entity.pdbx_description
1 polymer ?
#
loop_
_entity_poly.entity_id
_entity_poly.type
_entity_poly.pdbx_seq_one_letter_code
_entity_poly.pdbx_strand_id
1 'polypeptide(L)'
;MKRLAAIIAACVLLWAGGAPASQSIPDQYPGSELYSKPVEVIPHVWSAIGATAPPTYENSGHNNNLSFIVTGEGVVVVNSGASYRLAKALHEEIRKITDQPVKLVINENGQGHAMLGNTYWAEQGVPILAHEDAAREFAERGYDILDRMKGYNRDKAEGTKVTPPSETFSDRKLIEMGQFSIEVLRLGPAHSPGDISIWLPEQKLVIAGDMAFHERLPPI
;
A
#
# COMPACT_ATOMS: atom_id res chain seq x y z
N MET A 1 41.48 -65.89 -6.36
CA MET A 1 40.40 -65.21 -7.12
C MET A 1 39.50 -64.47 -6.13
N LYS A 2 39.72 -63.16 -5.94
CA LYS A 2 38.92 -62.30 -5.06
C LYS A 2 37.88 -61.58 -5.93
N ARG A 3 36.59 -61.79 -5.70
CA ARG A 3 35.51 -61.03 -6.38
C ARG A 3 35.14 -59.85 -5.48
N LEU A 4 35.47 -58.63 -5.93
CA LEU A 4 34.99 -57.37 -5.36
C LEU A 4 33.54 -57.17 -5.84
N ALA A 5 32.60 -57.02 -4.90
CA ALA A 5 31.25 -56.54 -5.21
C ALA A 5 31.27 -55.00 -5.16
N ALA A 6 30.99 -54.36 -6.28
CA ALA A 6 30.82 -52.91 -6.36
C ALA A 6 29.42 -52.55 -5.85
N ILE A 7 29.35 -51.75 -4.79
CA ILE A 7 28.11 -51.12 -4.32
C ILE A 7 27.91 -49.85 -5.15
N ILE A 8 26.91 -49.84 -6.02
CA ILE A 8 26.46 -48.65 -6.74
C ILE A 8 25.54 -47.88 -5.78
N ALA A 9 26.02 -46.78 -5.22
CA ALA A 9 25.19 -45.83 -4.49
C ALA A 9 24.37 -45.02 -5.49
N ALA A 10 23.05 -45.26 -5.53
CA ALA A 10 22.12 -44.44 -6.29
C ALA A 10 21.90 -43.11 -5.54
N CYS A 11 22.51 -42.03 -6.00
CA CYS A 11 22.17 -40.68 -5.55
C CYS A 11 20.80 -40.30 -6.09
N VAL A 12 19.77 -40.41 -5.25
CA VAL A 12 18.45 -39.82 -5.53
C VAL A 12 18.57 -38.32 -5.34
N LEU A 13 18.69 -37.58 -6.44
CA LEU A 13 18.50 -36.13 -6.46
C LEU A 13 17.02 -35.84 -6.17
N LEU A 14 16.72 -35.52 -4.91
CA LEU A 14 15.43 -34.95 -4.53
C LEU A 14 15.34 -33.55 -5.16
N TRP A 15 14.68 -33.47 -6.31
CA TRP A 15 14.26 -32.21 -6.89
C TRP A 15 13.15 -31.65 -6.00
N ALA A 16 13.51 -30.75 -5.08
CA ALA A 16 12.54 -29.93 -4.37
C ALA A 16 11.94 -28.95 -5.37
N GLY A 17 10.97 -29.42 -6.17
CA GLY A 17 10.12 -28.53 -6.95
C GLY A 17 9.45 -27.58 -5.98
N GLY A 18 9.74 -26.27 -6.10
CA GLY A 18 9.04 -25.25 -5.33
C GLY A 18 7.55 -25.40 -5.59
N ALA A 19 6.78 -25.72 -4.55
CA ALA A 19 5.33 -25.67 -4.65
C ALA A 19 4.95 -24.22 -4.97
N PRO A 20 4.25 -23.93 -6.09
CA PRO A 20 3.72 -22.59 -6.30
C PRO A 20 2.80 -22.27 -5.11
N ALA A 21 3.09 -21.17 -4.42
CA ALA A 21 2.18 -20.66 -3.42
C ALA A 21 0.81 -20.45 -4.07
N SER A 22 -0.25 -20.89 -3.38
CA SER A 22 -1.62 -20.71 -3.88
C SER A 22 -1.90 -19.22 -4.06
N GLN A 23 -2.04 -18.77 -5.31
CA GLN A 23 -2.35 -17.37 -5.63
C GLN A 23 -3.85 -17.06 -5.51
N SER A 24 -4.70 -18.08 -5.26
CA SER A 24 -6.13 -17.90 -5.10
C SER A 24 -6.45 -17.53 -3.65
N ILE A 25 -6.32 -16.25 -3.30
CA ILE A 25 -6.88 -15.71 -2.07
C ILE A 25 -8.25 -15.11 -2.42
N PRO A 26 -9.37 -15.63 -1.89
CA PRO A 26 -10.69 -15.09 -2.17
C PRO A 26 -10.79 -13.61 -1.79
N ASP A 27 -11.52 -12.83 -2.58
CA ASP A 27 -11.93 -11.47 -2.22
C ASP A 27 -12.74 -11.51 -0.91
N GLN A 28 -12.33 -10.70 0.07
CA GLN A 28 -12.95 -10.67 1.39
C GLN A 28 -14.06 -9.63 1.49
N TYR A 29 -14.23 -8.76 0.49
CA TYR A 29 -15.32 -7.78 0.48
C TYR A 29 -16.00 -7.65 -0.90
N PRO A 30 -16.70 -8.72 -1.36
CA PRO A 30 -17.41 -8.71 -2.62
C PRO A 30 -18.39 -7.53 -2.73
N GLY A 31 -18.34 -6.82 -3.86
CA GLY A 31 -19.19 -5.65 -4.13
C GLY A 31 -18.54 -4.31 -3.81
N SER A 32 -17.31 -4.31 -3.30
CA SER A 32 -16.43 -3.15 -3.19
C SER A 32 -15.22 -3.32 -4.10
N GLU A 33 -14.54 -2.22 -4.45
CA GLU A 33 -13.19 -2.29 -5.04
C GLU A 33 -12.14 -2.65 -3.99
N LEU A 34 -12.43 -2.37 -2.71
CA LEU A 34 -11.58 -2.78 -1.60
C LEU A 34 -11.63 -4.28 -1.42
N TYR A 35 -10.46 -4.94 -1.47
CA TYR A 35 -10.30 -6.35 -1.08
C TYR A 35 -10.86 -6.71 0.31
N SER A 36 -10.75 -5.82 1.30
CA SER A 36 -11.34 -6.01 2.64
C SER A 36 -11.96 -4.71 3.15
N LYS A 37 -12.98 -4.84 4.01
CA LYS A 37 -13.61 -3.69 4.66
C LYS A 37 -12.65 -3.06 5.69
N PRO A 38 -12.64 -1.73 5.86
CA PRO A 38 -11.88 -1.12 6.95
C PRO A 38 -12.25 -1.69 8.32
N VAL A 39 -11.22 -2.03 9.10
CA VAL A 39 -11.33 -2.42 10.51
C VAL A 39 -10.66 -1.38 11.38
N GLU A 40 -11.23 -1.12 12.56
CA GLU A 40 -10.60 -0.29 13.58
C GLU A 40 -9.52 -1.11 14.27
N VAL A 41 -8.25 -0.76 14.04
CA VAL A 41 -7.09 -1.50 14.58
C VAL A 41 -6.87 -1.11 16.04
N ILE A 42 -6.98 0.18 16.33
CA ILE A 42 -7.06 0.80 17.66
C ILE A 42 -8.04 1.98 17.57
N PRO A 43 -8.54 2.53 18.69
CA PRO A 43 -9.48 3.64 18.65
C PRO A 43 -9.05 4.75 17.69
N HIS A 44 -9.94 5.09 16.76
CA HIS A 44 -9.79 6.10 15.71
C HIS A 44 -8.77 5.82 14.60
N VAL A 45 -8.03 4.70 14.64
CA VAL A 45 -7.11 4.30 13.57
C VAL A 45 -7.64 3.07 12.87
N TRP A 46 -7.88 3.22 11.58
CA TRP A 46 -8.54 2.23 10.76
C TRP A 46 -7.63 1.78 9.62
N SER A 47 -7.84 0.56 9.15
CA SER A 47 -7.14 0.07 7.96
C SER A 47 -8.02 -0.87 7.15
N ALA A 48 -8.09 -0.65 5.84
CA ALA A 48 -8.49 -1.68 4.89
C ALA A 48 -7.24 -2.45 4.49
N ILE A 49 -7.19 -3.74 4.84
CA ILE A 49 -6.04 -4.60 4.62
C ILE A 49 -6.12 -5.17 3.20
N GLY A 50 -5.11 -4.89 2.38
CA GLY A 50 -5.02 -5.41 1.02
C GLY A 50 -4.74 -6.92 0.98
N ALA A 51 -4.91 -7.51 -0.20
CA ALA A 51 -4.58 -8.92 -0.40
C ALA A 51 -3.08 -9.16 -0.19
N THR A 52 -2.72 -10.23 0.53
CA THR A 52 -1.33 -10.74 0.62
C THR A 52 -0.95 -11.47 -0.68
N ALA A 53 -1.12 -10.80 -1.83
CA ALA A 53 -0.93 -11.31 -3.18
C ALA A 53 -0.44 -10.18 -4.12
N PRO A 54 0.06 -10.51 -5.32
CA PRO A 54 0.29 -9.53 -6.37
C PRO A 54 -0.99 -8.77 -6.76
N PRO A 55 -0.89 -7.58 -7.38
CA PRO A 55 -2.07 -6.88 -7.85
C PRO A 55 -2.69 -7.64 -9.04
N THR A 56 -4.01 -7.80 -9.02
CA THR A 56 -4.79 -8.45 -10.08
C THR A 56 -6.07 -7.67 -10.36
N TYR A 57 -6.82 -8.09 -11.37
CA TYR A 57 -8.14 -7.54 -11.64
C TYR A 57 -9.10 -7.78 -10.47
N GLU A 58 -9.07 -8.99 -9.89
CA GLU A 58 -9.98 -9.45 -8.85
C GLU A 58 -9.80 -8.66 -7.56
N ASN A 59 -8.56 -8.36 -7.15
CA ASN A 59 -8.30 -7.53 -5.97
C ASN A 59 -8.24 -6.03 -6.26
N SER A 60 -8.53 -5.60 -7.51
CA SER A 60 -8.51 -4.19 -7.93
C SER A 60 -7.14 -3.50 -7.79
N GLY A 61 -6.07 -4.26 -7.63
CA GLY A 61 -4.75 -3.77 -7.23
C GLY A 61 -4.60 -3.43 -5.74
N HIS A 62 -5.61 -3.71 -4.90
CA HIS A 62 -5.55 -3.49 -3.45
C HIS A 62 -4.69 -4.56 -2.77
N ASN A 63 -3.38 -4.34 -2.78
CA ASN A 63 -2.37 -5.27 -2.26
C ASN A 63 -1.39 -4.66 -1.23
N ASN A 64 -1.74 -3.48 -0.73
CA ASN A 64 -1.13 -2.77 0.39
C ASN A 64 -2.22 -2.39 1.40
N ASN A 65 -1.82 -1.79 2.53
CA ASN A 65 -2.77 -1.30 3.52
C ASN A 65 -3.18 0.13 3.20
N LEU A 66 -4.49 0.38 3.19
CA LEU A 66 -5.07 1.71 3.08
C LEU A 66 -5.59 2.12 4.46
N SER A 67 -4.77 2.88 5.18
CA SER A 67 -5.05 3.25 6.56
C SER A 67 -5.57 4.68 6.65
N PHE A 68 -6.33 4.99 7.70
CA PHE A 68 -6.75 6.35 7.97
C PHE A 68 -6.97 6.61 9.46
N ILE A 69 -6.83 7.87 9.85
CA ILE A 69 -6.89 8.33 11.24
C ILE A 69 -8.01 9.36 11.34
N VAL A 70 -9.00 9.08 12.20
CA VAL A 70 -10.13 9.99 12.47
C VAL A 70 -9.77 10.89 13.65
N THR A 71 -9.31 12.11 13.36
CA THR A 71 -8.58 12.89 14.36
C THR A 71 -9.45 13.72 15.31
N GLY A 72 -10.71 13.94 14.94
CA GLY A 72 -11.61 14.90 15.61
C GLY A 72 -11.78 16.20 14.80
N GLU A 73 -10.78 16.58 13.98
CA GLU A 73 -10.80 17.79 13.14
C GLU A 73 -10.73 17.49 11.64
N GLY A 74 -10.63 16.21 11.28
CA GLY A 74 -10.41 15.76 9.91
C GLY A 74 -9.89 14.33 9.87
N VAL A 75 -9.86 13.77 8.66
CA VAL A 75 -9.28 12.45 8.42
C VAL A 75 -7.93 12.61 7.70
N VAL A 76 -6.92 11.92 8.21
CA VAL A 76 -5.63 11.73 7.52
C VAL A 76 -5.61 10.33 6.93
N VAL A 77 -5.44 10.23 5.62
CA VAL A 77 -5.34 8.96 4.88
C VAL A 77 -3.88 8.64 4.61
N VAL A 78 -3.52 7.37 4.75
CA VAL A 78 -2.21 6.82 4.43
C VAL A 78 -2.38 5.86 3.26
N ASN A 79 -1.67 6.16 2.17
CA ASN A 79 -1.78 5.60 0.84
C ASN A 79 -3.08 5.96 0.12
N SER A 80 -2.96 6.40 -1.13
CA SER A 80 -4.08 6.81 -1.96
C SER A 80 -4.81 5.65 -2.61
N GLY A 81 -4.18 4.47 -2.70
CA GLY A 81 -4.66 3.32 -3.44
C GLY A 81 -4.06 3.19 -4.84
N ALA A 82 -4.27 2.02 -5.45
CA ALA A 82 -3.76 1.63 -6.76
C ALA A 82 -4.51 2.24 -7.96
N SER A 83 -5.66 2.87 -7.75
CA SER A 83 -6.45 3.48 -8.83
C SER A 83 -7.43 4.53 -8.29
N TYR A 84 -7.98 5.32 -9.21
CA TYR A 84 -9.08 6.26 -8.91
C TYR A 84 -10.27 5.56 -8.25
N ARG A 85 -10.68 4.41 -8.79
CA ARG A 85 -11.83 3.64 -8.30
C ARG A 85 -11.58 3.09 -6.89
N LEU A 86 -10.38 2.60 -6.61
CA LEU A 86 -10.02 2.12 -5.28
C LEU A 86 -9.97 3.25 -4.25
N ALA A 87 -9.38 4.40 -4.61
CA ALA A 87 -9.37 5.60 -3.78
C ALA A 87 -10.80 6.08 -3.43
N LYS A 88 -11.68 6.09 -4.43
CA LYS A 88 -13.10 6.43 -4.26
C LYS A 88 -13.81 5.46 -3.32
N ALA A 89 -13.59 4.16 -3.47
CA ALA A 89 -14.18 3.14 -2.60
C ALA A 89 -13.71 3.30 -1.14
N LEU A 90 -12.43 3.62 -0.90
CA LEU A 90 -11.94 3.94 0.44
C LEU A 90 -12.66 5.16 1.03
N HIS A 91 -12.76 6.26 0.28
CA HIS A 91 -13.43 7.48 0.75
C HIS A 91 -14.93 7.24 1.04
N GLU A 92 -15.60 6.39 0.25
CA GLU A 92 -16.98 5.99 0.53
C GLU A 92 -17.12 5.23 1.86
N GLU A 93 -16.16 4.38 2.23
CA GLU A 93 -16.15 3.73 3.54
C GLU A 93 -15.82 4.73 4.67
N ILE A 94 -14.88 5.66 4.47
CA ILE A 94 -14.57 6.71 5.45
C ILE A 94 -15.83 7.52 5.79
N ARG A 95 -16.64 7.89 4.78
CA ARG A 95 -17.90 8.63 4.96
C ARG A 95 -19.00 7.85 5.70
N LYS A 96 -18.90 6.52 5.75
CA LYS A 96 -19.82 5.68 6.56
C LYS A 96 -19.37 5.62 8.03
N ILE A 97 -18.09 5.89 8.29
CA ILE A 97 -17.48 5.80 9.62
C ILE A 97 -17.50 7.17 10.32
N THR A 98 -17.34 8.26 9.57
CA THR A 98 -17.28 9.62 10.12
C THR A 98 -17.77 10.68 9.15
N ASP A 99 -18.34 11.76 9.68
CA ASP A 99 -18.70 12.97 8.92
C ASP A 99 -17.51 13.94 8.74
N GLN A 100 -16.35 13.63 9.34
CA GLN A 100 -15.16 14.48 9.21
C GLN A 100 -14.63 14.44 7.77
N PRO A 101 -14.28 15.60 7.17
CA PRO A 101 -13.70 15.62 5.84
C PRO A 101 -12.28 15.03 5.85
N VAL A 102 -11.88 14.39 4.77
CA VAL A 102 -10.47 14.05 4.54
C VAL A 102 -9.69 15.34 4.31
N LYS A 103 -8.64 15.55 5.11
CA LYS A 103 -7.84 16.78 5.12
C LYS A 103 -6.45 16.61 4.54
N LEU A 104 -5.94 15.38 4.50
CA LEU A 104 -4.60 15.07 4.02
C LEU A 104 -4.53 13.61 3.57
N VAL A 105 -3.79 13.37 2.49
CA VAL A 105 -3.36 12.04 2.08
C VAL A 105 -1.84 11.99 2.10
N ILE A 106 -1.27 10.93 2.66
CA ILE A 106 0.17 10.71 2.77
C ILE A 106 0.51 9.48 1.95
N ASN A 107 1.37 9.60 0.92
CA ASN A 107 1.89 8.44 0.19
C ASN A 107 3.11 7.89 0.91
N GLU A 108 3.11 6.60 1.22
CA GLU A 108 4.23 5.98 1.95
C GLU A 108 5.50 5.82 1.11
N ASN A 109 5.36 5.79 -0.23
CA ASN A 109 6.47 5.59 -1.15
C ASN A 109 6.09 5.90 -2.62
N GLY A 110 7.04 5.61 -3.53
CA GLY A 110 6.97 5.73 -4.99
C GLY A 110 5.97 4.82 -5.73
N GLN A 111 5.40 3.81 -5.06
CA GLN A 111 4.77 2.67 -5.74
C GLN A 111 3.34 2.92 -6.19
N GLY A 112 2.93 2.17 -7.22
CA GLY A 112 1.61 2.32 -7.83
C GLY A 112 0.44 2.13 -6.87
N HIS A 113 0.52 1.16 -5.94
CA HIS A 113 -0.53 0.93 -4.93
C HIS A 113 -0.66 2.08 -3.91
N ALA A 114 0.37 2.91 -3.78
CA ALA A 114 0.41 4.01 -2.83
C ALA A 114 -0.03 5.32 -3.49
N MET A 115 0.34 5.54 -4.77
CA MET A 115 0.22 6.87 -5.41
C MET A 115 -0.78 6.97 -6.57
N LEU A 116 -1.17 5.87 -7.24
CA LEU A 116 -2.02 6.02 -8.44
C LEU A 116 -3.43 6.56 -8.12
N GLY A 117 -3.93 6.34 -6.91
CA GLY A 117 -5.17 6.93 -6.43
C GLY A 117 -5.12 8.45 -6.21
N ASN A 118 -3.94 9.08 -6.31
CA ASN A 118 -3.75 10.53 -6.09
C ASN A 118 -4.70 11.38 -6.94
N THR A 119 -5.02 10.96 -8.17
CA THR A 119 -5.93 11.69 -9.05
C THR A 119 -7.29 11.94 -8.39
N TYR A 120 -7.86 10.93 -7.72
CA TYR A 120 -9.15 11.06 -7.05
C TYR A 120 -9.08 12.11 -5.93
N TRP A 121 -8.08 12.00 -5.05
CA TRP A 121 -7.92 12.89 -3.91
C TRP A 121 -7.65 14.34 -4.31
N ALA A 122 -6.84 14.54 -5.35
CA ALA A 122 -6.59 15.86 -5.92
C ALA A 122 -7.87 16.50 -6.48
N GLU A 123 -8.74 15.72 -7.15
CA GLU A 123 -10.06 16.21 -7.61
C GLU A 123 -11.00 16.56 -6.45
N GLN A 124 -10.81 15.95 -5.27
CA GLN A 124 -11.54 16.33 -4.06
C GLN A 124 -10.94 17.58 -3.37
N GLY A 125 -9.85 18.15 -3.90
CA GLY A 125 -9.15 19.28 -3.30
C GLY A 125 -8.37 18.91 -2.04
N VAL A 126 -8.04 17.62 -1.84
CA VAL A 126 -7.30 17.15 -0.67
C VAL A 126 -5.79 17.25 -0.96
N PRO A 127 -4.99 17.90 -0.10
CA PRO A 127 -3.54 17.94 -0.27
C PRO A 127 -2.95 16.53 -0.13
N ILE A 128 -1.91 16.29 -0.92
CA ILE A 128 -1.19 15.02 -0.99
C ILE A 128 0.27 15.28 -0.63
N LEU A 129 0.74 14.61 0.42
CA LEU A 129 2.10 14.67 0.92
C LEU A 129 2.87 13.41 0.50
N ALA A 130 4.09 13.59 0.01
CA ALA A 130 5.03 12.49 -0.21
C ALA A 130 6.47 12.92 0.11
N HIS A 131 7.36 11.96 0.34
CA HIS A 131 8.79 12.27 0.41
C HIS A 131 9.32 12.77 -0.95
N GLU A 132 10.33 13.64 -0.96
CA GLU A 132 10.88 14.22 -2.20
C GLU A 132 11.45 13.18 -3.18
N ASP A 133 12.07 12.10 -2.67
CA ASP A 133 12.52 10.98 -3.51
C ASP A 133 11.33 10.18 -4.09
N ALA A 134 10.24 10.02 -3.34
CA ALA A 134 9.04 9.37 -3.86
C ALA A 134 8.38 10.24 -4.94
N ALA A 135 8.33 11.56 -4.74
CA ALA A 135 7.86 12.51 -5.76
C ALA A 135 8.70 12.43 -7.05
N ARG A 136 10.01 12.19 -6.94
CA ARG A 136 10.89 11.94 -8.08
C ARG A 136 10.53 10.64 -8.81
N GLU A 137 10.31 9.55 -8.07
CA GLU A 137 9.84 8.28 -8.65
C GLU A 137 8.50 8.46 -9.40
N PHE A 138 7.59 9.29 -8.88
CA PHE A 138 6.32 9.55 -9.57
C PHE A 138 6.55 10.21 -10.93
N ALA A 139 7.46 11.17 -11.01
CA ALA A 139 7.79 11.90 -12.22
C ALA A 139 8.53 11.02 -13.25
N GLU A 140 9.46 10.19 -12.79
CA GLU A 140 10.32 9.38 -13.65
C GLU A 140 9.65 8.09 -14.12
N ARG A 141 8.82 7.46 -13.28
CA ARG A 141 8.29 6.11 -13.50
C ARG A 141 6.77 6.01 -13.46
N GLY A 142 6.07 7.08 -13.08
CA GLY A 142 4.63 7.04 -12.86
C GLY A 142 3.83 6.59 -14.08
N TYR A 143 4.26 6.97 -15.29
CA TYR A 143 3.57 6.58 -16.52
C TYR A 143 3.73 5.08 -16.83
N ASP A 144 4.93 4.52 -16.66
CA ASP A 144 5.17 3.08 -16.81
C ASP A 144 4.38 2.28 -15.76
N ILE A 145 4.34 2.77 -14.52
CA ILE A 145 3.57 2.17 -13.42
C ILE A 145 2.07 2.19 -13.76
N LEU A 146 1.56 3.31 -14.28
CA LEU A 146 0.17 3.46 -14.71
C LEU A 146 -0.17 2.51 -15.86
N ASP A 147 0.69 2.38 -16.87
CA ASP A 147 0.43 1.50 -18.01
C ASP A 147 0.43 0.02 -17.61
N ARG A 148 1.33 -0.40 -16.72
CA ARG A 148 1.27 -1.73 -16.09
C ARG A 148 -0.04 -1.92 -15.32
N MET A 149 -0.48 -0.91 -14.57
CA MET A 149 -1.74 -0.97 -13.83
C MET A 149 -2.94 -1.15 -14.75
N LYS A 150 -3.03 -0.37 -15.85
CA LYS A 150 -4.09 -0.54 -16.86
C LYS A 150 -4.14 -1.96 -17.41
N GLY A 151 -3.00 -2.61 -17.58
CA GLY A 151 -2.91 -3.99 -18.07
C GLY A 151 -3.67 -5.01 -17.21
N TYR A 152 -3.51 -4.95 -15.88
CA TYR A 152 -4.21 -5.88 -14.97
C TYR A 152 -5.58 -5.37 -14.52
N ASN A 153 -5.78 -4.06 -14.33
CA ASN A 153 -7.02 -3.51 -13.78
C ASN A 153 -8.07 -3.21 -14.86
N ARG A 154 -7.70 -3.07 -16.14
CA ARG A 154 -8.64 -2.89 -17.26
C ARG A 154 -9.62 -1.73 -17.00
N ASP A 155 -10.93 -1.99 -16.98
CA ASP A 155 -11.95 -0.99 -16.70
C ASP A 155 -11.84 -0.38 -15.29
N LYS A 156 -11.20 -1.07 -14.34
CA LYS A 156 -10.92 -0.53 -13.00
C LYS A 156 -9.85 0.58 -13.00
N ALA A 157 -9.16 0.77 -14.11
CA ALA A 157 -8.18 1.84 -14.28
C ALA A 157 -8.80 3.18 -14.71
N GLU A 158 -10.08 3.22 -15.09
CA GLU A 158 -10.76 4.42 -15.58
C GLU A 158 -10.63 5.59 -14.59
N GLY A 159 -10.38 6.80 -15.13
CA GLY A 159 -10.17 8.02 -14.34
C GLY A 159 -8.76 8.16 -13.74
N THR A 160 -7.97 7.09 -13.68
CA THR A 160 -6.64 7.12 -13.06
C THR A 160 -5.61 7.80 -13.95
N LYS A 161 -4.87 8.76 -13.39
CA LYS A 161 -3.77 9.47 -14.06
C LYS A 161 -2.55 9.50 -13.14
N VAL A 162 -1.38 9.83 -13.68
CA VAL A 162 -0.23 10.17 -12.84
C VAL A 162 -0.48 11.55 -12.26
N THR A 163 -0.59 11.65 -10.93
CA THR A 163 -0.84 12.91 -10.23
C THR A 163 0.25 13.11 -9.17
N PRO A 164 1.05 14.20 -9.28
CA PRO A 164 2.13 14.46 -8.34
C PRO A 164 1.58 14.81 -6.95
N PRO A 165 2.39 14.69 -5.88
CA PRO A 165 2.00 15.22 -4.58
C PRO A 165 1.92 16.76 -4.66
N SER A 166 1.03 17.36 -3.88
CA SER A 166 0.94 18.81 -3.77
C SER A 166 2.01 19.37 -2.83
N GLU A 167 2.51 18.55 -1.91
CA GLU A 167 3.51 18.91 -0.92
C GLU A 167 4.57 17.82 -0.80
N THR A 168 5.82 18.22 -0.57
CA THR A 168 6.92 17.29 -0.30
C THR A 168 7.62 17.59 1.02
N PHE A 169 8.35 16.62 1.54
CA PHE A 169 9.25 16.76 2.67
C PHE A 169 10.49 15.86 2.51
N SER A 170 11.53 16.09 3.32
CA SER A 170 12.84 15.44 3.17
C SER A 170 13.25 14.53 4.36
N ASP A 171 13.01 14.92 5.61
CA ASP A 171 13.48 14.12 6.77
C ASP A 171 12.32 13.76 7.70
N ARG A 172 11.68 14.78 8.28
CA ARG A 172 10.52 14.62 9.15
C ARG A 172 9.48 15.69 8.83
N LYS A 173 8.20 15.29 8.83
CA LYS A 173 7.05 16.20 8.82
C LYS A 173 6.17 15.89 10.01
N LEU A 174 5.92 16.91 10.84
CA LEU A 174 4.96 16.84 11.93
C LEU A 174 3.61 17.38 11.44
N ILE A 175 2.53 16.64 11.70
CA ILE A 175 1.16 17.05 11.42
C ILE A 175 0.40 16.99 12.74
N GLU A 176 -0.04 18.15 13.22
CA GLU A 176 -0.93 18.26 14.36
C GLU A 176 -2.35 18.41 13.82
N MET A 177 -3.26 17.49 14.18
CA MET A 177 -4.65 17.55 13.76
C MET A 177 -5.54 16.92 14.83
N GLY A 178 -6.49 17.70 15.36
CA GLY A 178 -7.33 17.27 16.48
C GLY A 178 -6.52 16.75 17.65
N GLN A 179 -6.81 15.51 18.07
CA GLN A 179 -6.13 14.87 19.21
C GLN A 179 -4.86 14.09 18.83
N PHE A 180 -4.41 14.16 17.57
CA PHE A 180 -3.29 13.37 17.07
C PHE A 180 -2.09 14.25 16.69
N SER A 181 -0.93 13.88 17.23
CA SER A 181 0.38 14.26 16.71
C SER A 181 0.85 13.15 15.75
N ILE A 182 0.97 13.45 14.46
CA ILE A 182 1.30 12.49 13.42
C ILE A 182 2.69 12.81 12.88
N GLU A 183 3.65 11.95 13.17
CA GLU A 183 5.01 12.09 12.68
C GLU A 183 5.21 11.28 11.41
N VAL A 184 5.49 11.96 10.30
CA VAL A 184 5.90 11.34 9.05
C VAL A 184 7.42 11.34 9.00
N LEU A 185 8.01 10.14 9.02
CA LEU A 185 9.44 9.92 9.25
C LEU A 185 10.08 9.25 8.04
N ARG A 186 11.15 9.83 7.52
CA ARG A 186 12.04 9.16 6.57
C ARG A 186 13.17 8.49 7.35
N LEU A 187 13.12 7.16 7.46
CA LEU A 187 14.13 6.38 8.20
C LEU A 187 15.30 5.88 7.31
N GLY A 188 15.32 6.33 6.06
CA GLY A 188 16.23 5.84 5.02
C GLY A 188 15.48 5.01 3.97
N PRO A 189 16.10 4.80 2.79
CA PRO A 189 15.52 3.92 1.78
C PRO A 189 15.50 2.47 2.27
N ALA A 190 14.42 1.75 2.01
CA ALA A 190 14.28 0.33 2.34
C ALA A 190 13.80 -0.47 1.13
N HIS A 191 12.49 -0.49 0.89
CA HIS A 191 11.81 -1.12 -0.24
C HIS A 191 11.89 -0.28 -1.53
N SER A 192 11.87 1.04 -1.41
CA SER A 192 11.97 1.96 -2.53
C SER A 192 12.57 3.32 -2.12
N PRO A 193 13.01 4.13 -3.10
CA PRO A 193 13.39 5.51 -2.82
C PRO A 193 12.23 6.30 -2.20
N GLY A 194 12.50 6.98 -1.09
CA GLY A 194 11.52 7.80 -0.40
C GLY A 194 10.48 7.05 0.42
N ASP A 195 10.77 5.81 0.84
CA ASP A 195 9.96 5.14 1.86
C ASP A 195 9.90 5.97 3.15
N ILE A 196 8.72 5.97 3.76
CA ILE A 196 8.46 6.63 5.03
C ILE A 196 7.70 5.70 5.98
N SER A 197 7.76 6.03 7.26
CA SER A 197 6.87 5.49 8.28
C SER A 197 6.06 6.60 8.91
N ILE A 198 4.89 6.24 9.44
CA ILE A 198 4.09 7.15 10.25
C ILE A 198 4.14 6.67 11.69
N TRP A 199 4.53 7.56 12.59
CA TRP A 199 4.60 7.33 14.02
C TRP A 199 3.57 8.18 14.76
N LEU A 200 2.78 7.53 15.61
CA LEU A 200 1.79 8.14 16.49
C LEU A 200 2.27 7.97 17.94
N PRO A 201 2.99 8.96 18.52
CA PRO A 201 3.68 8.81 19.79
C PRO A 201 2.73 8.51 20.97
N GLU A 202 1.59 9.18 21.04
CA GLU A 202 0.62 9.00 22.12
C GLU A 202 -0.01 7.61 22.08
N GLN A 203 -0.30 7.10 20.88
CA GLN A 203 -0.89 5.78 20.66
C GLN A 203 0.16 4.65 20.68
N LYS A 204 1.45 4.99 20.66
CA LYS A 204 2.57 4.05 20.51
C LYS A 204 2.41 3.14 19.29
N LEU A 205 1.91 3.71 18.19
CA LEU A 205 1.61 2.97 16.96
C LEU A 205 2.50 3.45 15.81
N VAL A 206 3.11 2.49 15.11
CA VAL A 206 3.77 2.71 13.82
C VAL A 206 2.87 2.16 12.71
N ILE A 207 2.61 2.97 11.69
CA ILE A 207 2.22 2.49 10.35
C ILE A 207 3.51 2.40 9.55
N ALA A 208 4.01 1.17 9.40
CA ALA A 208 5.38 0.92 8.94
C ALA A 208 5.60 1.21 7.45
N GLY A 209 4.52 1.21 6.68
CA GLY A 209 4.55 1.09 5.22
C GLY A 209 5.28 -0.17 4.77
N ASP A 210 5.84 -0.13 3.57
CA ASP A 210 6.59 -1.25 2.99
C ASP A 210 7.98 -1.48 3.62
N MET A 211 8.27 -0.92 4.81
CA MET A 211 9.49 -1.24 5.56
C MET A 211 9.36 -2.52 6.39
N ALA A 212 8.13 -2.96 6.69
CA ALA A 212 7.89 -4.18 7.44
C ALA A 212 6.67 -4.93 6.89
N PHE A 213 6.83 -6.24 6.67
CA PHE A 213 5.78 -7.10 6.14
C PHE A 213 5.36 -8.15 7.17
N HIS A 214 4.06 -8.45 7.21
CA HIS A 214 3.47 -9.53 7.99
C HIS A 214 2.95 -10.60 7.04
N GLU A 215 3.19 -11.88 7.37
CA GLU A 215 2.76 -13.06 6.58
C GLU A 215 3.32 -13.17 5.14
N ARG A 216 4.17 -12.24 4.69
CA ARG A 216 4.92 -12.34 3.43
C ARG A 216 6.35 -11.83 3.56
N LEU A 217 7.23 -12.31 2.68
CA LEU A 217 8.56 -11.75 2.53
C LEU A 217 8.48 -10.42 1.74
N PRO A 218 9.42 -9.48 2.00
CA PRO A 218 9.56 -8.29 1.17
C PRO A 218 9.73 -8.68 -0.31
N PRO A 219 9.02 -8.03 -1.25
CA PRO A 219 9.30 -8.20 -2.66
C PRO A 219 10.60 -7.45 -3.00
N ILE A 220 11.73 -8.18 -3.00
CA ILE A 220 13.05 -7.72 -3.45
C ILE A 220 13.19 -7.82 -4.98
#